data_AF-A0A6J0PIR9-F1
#
_entry.id   AF-A0A6J0PIR9-F1
#
_cell.length_a   1.000
_cell.length_b   1.000
_cell.length_c   1.000
_cell.angle_alpha   90.00
_cell.angle_beta   90.00
_cell.angle_gamma   90.00
#
_symmetry.space_group_name_H-M   'P 1'
#
loop_
_entity.id
_entity.type
_entity.pdbx_description
1 polymer ?
#
loop_
_entity_poly.entity_id
_entity_poly.type
_entity_poly.pdbx_seq_one_letter_code
_entity_poly.pdbx_strand_id
1 'polypeptide(L)'
;MYQDGSFYANLEISLTATSLQVAALDARYRLAEYRDWEVKVAFLQLAISSGCKEYFGEVEKTLKQVGRMKYLRPLYTALVQGTGRDEEKMLAKRIFAEAHDSYHPIAQGVVETILSKNG
;
A
#
# COMPACT_ATOMS: atom_id res chain seq x y z
N MET A 1 -18.00 33.58 25.33
CA MET A 1 -18.37 33.01 24.02
C MET A 1 -17.16 33.13 23.11
N TYR A 2 -16.42 32.03 22.92
CA TYR A 2 -15.39 31.95 21.90
C TYR A 2 -15.86 30.92 20.88
N GLN A 3 -16.18 31.40 19.68
CA GLN A 3 -16.08 30.61 18.45
C GLN A 3 -14.60 30.18 18.36
N ASP A 4 -14.29 28.94 18.05
CA ASP A 4 -14.17 28.57 16.65
C ASP A 4 -14.27 27.04 16.47
N GLY A 5 -15.28 26.61 15.70
CA GLY A 5 -15.45 25.23 15.26
C GLY A 5 -14.43 24.79 14.21
N SER A 6 -13.50 25.67 13.79
CA SER A 6 -12.46 25.36 12.80
C SER A 6 -11.39 24.41 13.29
N PHE A 7 -11.21 24.22 14.61
CA PHE A 7 -10.23 23.25 15.13
C PHE A 7 -10.62 21.82 14.74
N TYR A 8 -11.92 21.51 14.76
CA TYR A 8 -12.43 20.20 14.36
C TYR A 8 -12.60 20.05 12.84
N ALA A 9 -12.78 21.15 12.10
CA ALA A 9 -12.79 21.11 10.64
C ALA A 9 -11.41 20.78 10.05
N ASN A 10 -10.32 21.12 10.75
CA ASN A 10 -8.97 20.68 10.37
C ASN A 10 -8.66 19.24 10.82
N LEU A 11 -9.49 18.63 11.67
CA LEU A 11 -9.37 17.21 12.01
C LEU A 11 -9.96 16.31 10.90
N GLU A 12 -10.74 16.89 9.99
CA GLU A 12 -11.14 16.30 8.70
C GLU A 12 -10.12 16.58 7.58
N ILE A 13 -8.90 17.01 7.90
CA ILE A 13 -7.76 16.70 7.02
C ILE A 13 -7.61 15.19 7.11
N SER A 14 -8.19 14.49 6.12
CA SER A 14 -7.92 13.09 5.82
C SER A 14 -6.47 12.80 6.17
N LEU A 15 -6.24 11.96 7.21
CA LEU A 15 -4.95 11.59 7.82
C LEU A 15 -4.05 10.89 6.79
N THR A 16 -3.71 11.60 5.72
CA THR A 16 -2.79 11.19 4.68
C THR A 16 -1.41 11.53 5.22
N ALA A 17 -0.73 10.52 5.75
CA ALA A 17 0.66 10.67 6.14
C ALA A 17 1.47 11.08 4.91
N THR A 18 2.31 12.10 5.04
CA THR A 18 3.29 12.45 4.02
C THR A 18 4.37 11.37 3.94
N SER A 19 5.06 11.27 2.80
CA SER A 19 6.19 10.34 2.63
C SER A 19 7.26 10.49 3.72
N LEU A 20 7.54 11.74 4.14
CA LEU A 20 8.48 12.04 5.23
C LEU A 20 8.00 11.50 6.58
N GLN A 21 6.71 11.61 6.89
CA GLN A 21 6.13 11.06 8.13
C GLN A 21 6.15 9.54 8.13
N VAL A 22 5.90 8.90 7.00
CA VAL A 22 6.01 7.44 6.84
C VAL A 22 7.45 7.00 7.09
N ALA A 23 8.44 7.68 6.51
CA ALA A 23 9.85 7.35 6.71
C ALA A 23 10.29 7.55 8.18
N ALA A 24 9.86 8.62 8.83
CA ALA A 24 10.15 8.86 10.24
C ALA A 24 9.51 7.79 11.15
N LEU A 25 8.31 7.32 10.81
CA LEU A 25 7.64 6.25 11.54
C LEU A 25 8.42 4.94 11.44
N ASP A 26 8.87 4.57 10.25
CA ASP A 26 9.65 3.34 10.05
C ASP A 26 11.02 3.42 10.72
N ALA A 27 11.71 4.56 10.62
CA ALA A 27 12.99 4.75 11.30
C ALA A 27 12.88 4.50 12.82
N ARG A 28 11.73 4.81 13.41
CA ARG A 28 11.50 4.64 14.85
C ARG A 28 11.09 3.23 15.26
N TYR A 29 10.32 2.53 14.42
CA TYR A 29 9.63 1.30 14.79
C TYR A 29 9.94 0.08 13.90
N ARG A 30 10.65 0.28 12.79
CA ARG A 30 11.07 -0.75 11.82
C ARG A 30 9.89 -1.60 11.33
N LEU A 31 8.82 -0.93 10.90
CA LEU A 31 7.55 -1.53 10.50
C LEU A 31 7.63 -2.24 9.14
N ALA A 32 8.44 -1.75 8.21
CA ALA A 32 8.66 -2.35 6.89
C ALA A 32 9.25 -3.78 6.99
N GLU A 33 10.06 -4.03 8.01
CA GLU A 33 10.69 -5.33 8.27
C GLU A 33 10.02 -6.10 9.42
N TYR A 34 8.90 -5.62 9.93
CA TYR A 34 8.25 -6.21 11.09
C TYR A 34 7.79 -7.64 10.80
N ARG A 35 7.92 -8.51 11.82
CA ARG A 35 7.62 -9.95 11.67
C ARG A 35 6.12 -10.23 11.53
N ASP A 36 5.29 -9.38 12.12
CA ASP A 36 3.84 -9.50 12.01
C ASP A 36 3.37 -8.95 10.66
N TRP A 37 2.78 -9.84 9.84
CA TRP A 37 2.31 -9.50 8.50
C TRP A 37 1.18 -8.47 8.51
N GLU A 38 0.34 -8.42 9.53
CA GLU A 38 -0.76 -7.45 9.58
C GLU A 38 -0.21 -6.04 9.79
N VAL A 39 0.73 -5.89 10.72
CA VAL A 39 1.42 -4.62 10.97
C VAL A 39 2.22 -4.19 9.76
N LYS A 40 3.03 -5.10 9.20
CA LYS A 40 3.86 -4.83 8.02
C LYS A 40 3.02 -4.43 6.81
N VAL A 41 1.97 -5.17 6.50
CA VAL A 41 1.10 -4.87 5.34
C VAL A 41 0.36 -3.56 5.53
N ALA A 42 -0.14 -3.27 6.74
CA ALA A 42 -0.79 -1.98 7.03
C ALA A 42 0.18 -0.81 6.83
N PHE A 43 1.44 -0.96 7.29
CA PHE A 43 2.47 0.05 7.07
C PHE A 43 2.81 0.23 5.57
N LEU A 44 3.02 -0.86 4.84
CA LEU A 44 3.32 -0.80 3.40
C LEU A 44 2.16 -0.21 2.59
N GLN A 45 0.91 -0.50 2.97
CA GLN A 45 -0.27 0.13 2.38
C GLN A 45 -0.28 1.64 2.61
N LEU A 46 0.07 2.11 3.82
CA LEU A 46 0.21 3.53 4.12
C LEU A 46 1.34 4.17 3.29
N ALA A 47 2.47 3.48 3.16
CA ALA A 47 3.61 3.95 2.38
C ALA A 47 3.24 4.16 0.91
N ILE A 48 2.51 3.22 0.30
CA ILE A 48 2.00 3.37 -1.07
C ILE A 48 1.07 4.58 -1.18
N SER A 49 0.06 4.68 -0.31
CA SER A 49 -0.91 5.78 -0.32
C SER A 49 -0.28 7.16 -0.11
N SER A 50 0.87 7.22 0.58
CA SER A 50 1.66 8.45 0.79
C SER A 50 2.59 8.81 -0.38
N GLY A 51 2.71 7.96 -1.40
CA GLY A 51 3.68 8.10 -2.48
C GLY A 51 5.13 7.88 -2.04
N CYS A 52 5.37 7.20 -0.92
CA CYS A 52 6.71 6.97 -0.39
C CYS A 52 7.43 5.83 -1.15
N LYS A 53 8.06 6.18 -2.28
CA LYS A 53 8.72 5.24 -3.20
C LYS A 53 9.86 4.45 -2.56
N GLU A 54 10.43 4.92 -1.45
CA GLU A 54 11.48 4.22 -0.68
C GLU A 54 11.05 2.79 -0.31
N TYR A 55 9.77 2.56 -0.06
CA TYR A 55 9.25 1.27 0.39
C TYR A 55 8.77 0.35 -0.74
N PHE A 56 8.82 0.78 -2.00
CA PHE A 56 8.28 -0.03 -3.12
C PHE A 56 9.06 -1.33 -3.33
N GLY A 57 10.35 -1.35 -3.02
CA GLY A 57 11.13 -2.60 -3.01
C GLY A 57 10.64 -3.61 -1.98
N GLU A 58 10.27 -3.14 -0.77
CA GLU A 58 9.73 -4.01 0.28
C GLU A 58 8.28 -4.43 0.00
N VAL A 59 7.50 -3.59 -0.68
CA VAL A 59 6.17 -3.95 -1.23
C VAL A 59 6.30 -5.11 -2.20
N GLU A 60 7.22 -5.01 -3.18
CA GLU A 60 7.46 -6.07 -4.16
C GLU A 60 7.89 -7.38 -3.50
N LYS A 61 8.87 -7.32 -2.60
CA LYS A 61 9.35 -8.49 -1.85
C LYS A 61 8.21 -9.13 -1.04
N THR A 62 7.39 -8.31 -0.40
CA THR A 62 6.22 -8.79 0.38
C THR A 62 5.21 -9.49 -0.54
N LEU A 63 4.84 -8.87 -1.66
CA LEU A 63 3.89 -9.43 -2.62
C LEU A 63 4.38 -10.75 -3.24
N LYS A 64 5.68 -10.91 -3.44
CA LYS A 64 6.29 -12.17 -3.92
C LYS A 64 6.39 -13.25 -2.85
N GLN A 65 6.37 -12.87 -1.57
CA GLN A 65 6.51 -13.82 -0.46
C GLN A 65 5.17 -14.30 0.10
N VAL A 66 4.13 -13.48 0.07
CA VAL A 66 2.81 -13.83 0.60
C VAL A 66 1.87 -14.34 -0.50
N GLY A 67 0.98 -15.27 -0.16
CA GLY A 67 -0.09 -15.75 -1.07
C GLY A 67 -1.51 -15.52 -0.55
N ARG A 68 -1.68 -14.99 0.68
CA ARG A 68 -3.00 -14.83 1.30
C ARG A 68 -3.67 -13.56 0.82
N MET A 69 -4.93 -13.66 0.39
CA MET A 69 -5.69 -12.52 -0.11
C MET A 69 -5.85 -11.38 0.91
N LYS A 70 -5.82 -11.71 2.22
CA LYS A 70 -5.79 -10.73 3.31
C LYS A 70 -4.66 -9.70 3.14
N TYR A 71 -3.54 -10.08 2.50
CA TYR A 71 -2.37 -9.23 2.31
C TYR A 71 -2.21 -8.75 0.87
N LEU A 72 -2.49 -9.63 -0.10
CA LEU A 72 -2.39 -9.28 -1.52
C LEU A 72 -3.36 -8.16 -1.90
N ARG A 73 -4.63 -8.29 -1.50
CA ARG A 73 -5.70 -7.34 -1.88
C ARG A 73 -5.37 -5.91 -1.46
N PRO A 74 -5.05 -5.59 -0.19
CA PRO A 74 -4.79 -4.21 0.20
C PRO A 74 -3.59 -3.59 -0.52
N LEU A 75 -2.50 -4.33 -0.73
CA LEU A 75 -1.30 -3.81 -1.39
C LEU A 75 -1.52 -3.58 -2.89
N TYR A 76 -2.10 -4.55 -3.62
CA TYR A 76 -2.43 -4.35 -5.04
C TYR A 76 -3.47 -3.24 -5.23
N THR A 77 -4.46 -3.14 -4.34
CA THR A 77 -5.47 -2.07 -4.39
C THR A 77 -4.82 -0.70 -4.19
N ALA A 78 -3.91 -0.57 -3.22
CA ALA A 78 -3.21 0.68 -2.98
C ALA A 78 -2.34 1.09 -4.19
N LEU A 79 -1.62 0.15 -4.81
CA LEU A 79 -0.77 0.43 -5.98
C LEU A 79 -1.57 0.93 -7.19
N VAL A 80 -2.82 0.50 -7.35
CA VAL A 80 -3.64 0.92 -8.50
C VAL A 80 -4.50 2.16 -8.22
N GLN A 81 -4.74 2.48 -6.95
CA GLN A 81 -5.51 3.64 -6.49
C GLN A 81 -4.63 4.84 -6.12
N GLY A 82 -3.30 4.67 -6.06
CA GLY A 82 -2.37 5.73 -5.73
C GLY A 82 -2.52 6.96 -6.61
N THR A 83 -2.22 8.13 -6.02
CA THR A 83 -2.25 9.43 -6.71
C THR A 83 -1.05 9.60 -7.66
N GLY A 84 -0.07 8.69 -7.59
CA GLY A 84 1.04 8.56 -8.52
C GLY A 84 0.62 7.88 -9.82
N ARG A 85 1.07 8.45 -10.94
CA ARG A 85 0.80 8.06 -12.33
C ARG A 85 1.07 6.57 -12.64
N ASP A 86 0.78 6.20 -13.89
CA ASP A 86 1.01 4.91 -14.57
C ASP A 86 2.18 4.04 -14.07
N GLU A 87 3.26 4.62 -13.54
CA GLU A 87 4.38 3.91 -12.89
C GLU A 87 3.93 2.92 -11.81
N GLU A 88 3.04 3.29 -10.88
CA GLU A 88 2.61 2.41 -9.78
C GLU A 88 1.75 1.25 -10.30
N LYS A 89 0.91 1.54 -11.31
CA LYS A 89 0.13 0.53 -12.02
C LYS A 89 1.02 -0.40 -12.84
N MET A 90 2.04 0.13 -13.52
CA MET A 90 3.04 -0.66 -14.26
C MET A 90 3.84 -1.54 -13.30
N LEU A 91 4.22 -1.02 -12.14
CA LEU A 91 4.87 -1.78 -11.08
C LEU A 91 3.97 -2.93 -10.60
N ALA A 92 2.69 -2.66 -10.30
CA ALA A 92 1.74 -3.69 -9.90
C ALA A 92 1.58 -4.79 -10.96
N LYS A 93 1.44 -4.41 -12.24
CA LYS A 93 1.34 -5.36 -13.37
C LYS A 93 2.61 -6.20 -13.51
N ARG A 94 3.79 -5.58 -13.40
CA ARG A 94 5.09 -6.29 -13.46
C ARG A 94 5.22 -7.29 -12.31
N ILE A 95 4.99 -6.86 -11.08
CA ILE A 95 5.08 -7.73 -9.90
C ILE A 95 4.11 -8.90 -10.03
N PHE A 96 2.87 -8.63 -10.46
CA PHE A 96 1.88 -9.68 -10.65
C PHE A 96 2.32 -10.68 -11.70
N ALA A 97 2.82 -10.25 -12.86
CA ALA A 97 3.32 -11.15 -13.89
C ALA A 97 4.46 -12.06 -13.37
N GLU A 98 5.36 -11.51 -12.55
CA GLU A 98 6.48 -12.28 -11.97
C GLU A 98 6.05 -13.23 -10.84
N ALA A 99 5.04 -12.86 -10.06
CA ALA A 99 4.54 -13.66 -8.94
C ALA A 99 3.35 -14.57 -9.31
N HIS A 100 2.79 -14.43 -10.52
CA HIS A 100 1.53 -15.04 -10.94
C HIS A 100 1.45 -16.53 -10.60
N ASP A 101 2.45 -17.30 -11.04
CA ASP A 101 2.47 -18.75 -10.91
C ASP A 101 2.68 -19.24 -9.47
N SER A 102 3.14 -18.36 -8.57
CA SER A 102 3.26 -18.65 -7.14
C SER A 102 1.93 -18.50 -6.39
N TYR A 103 0.96 -17.80 -6.97
CA TYR A 103 -0.33 -17.57 -6.36
C TYR A 103 -1.30 -18.71 -6.60
N HIS A 104 -2.19 -18.94 -5.64
CA HIS A 104 -3.32 -19.84 -5.84
C HIS A 104 -4.22 -19.30 -6.97
N PRO A 105 -4.87 -20.15 -7.80
CA PRO A 105 -5.71 -19.68 -8.92
C PRO A 105 -6.81 -18.69 -8.53
N ILE A 106 -7.45 -18.91 -7.37
CA ILE A 106 -8.42 -17.94 -6.82
C ILE A 106 -7.77 -16.58 -6.57
N ALA A 107 -6.54 -16.56 -6.09
CA ALA A 107 -5.82 -15.32 -5.84
C ALA A 107 -5.42 -14.60 -7.13
N GLN A 108 -4.99 -15.34 -8.16
CA GLN A 108 -4.72 -14.81 -9.50
C GLN A 108 -5.93 -14.04 -10.04
N GLY A 109 -7.10 -14.69 -10.10
CA GLY A 109 -8.32 -14.06 -10.64
C GLY A 109 -8.78 -12.82 -9.86
N VAL A 110 -8.59 -12.79 -8.53
CA VAL A 110 -8.87 -11.60 -7.73
C VAL A 110 -7.91 -10.46 -8.05
N VAL A 111 -6.61 -10.73 -8.13
CA VAL A 111 -5.60 -9.71 -8.46
C VAL A 111 -5.79 -9.19 -9.89
N GLU A 112 -6.04 -10.06 -10.87
CA GLU A 112 -6.39 -9.68 -12.24
C GLU A 112 -7.58 -8.73 -12.29
N THR A 113 -8.62 -9.00 -11.49
CA THR A 113 -9.79 -8.13 -11.39
C THR A 113 -9.43 -6.75 -10.83
N ILE A 114 -8.53 -6.68 -9.84
CA ILE A 114 -8.03 -5.41 -9.28
C ILE A 114 -7.26 -4.62 -10.33
N LEU A 115 -6.38 -5.28 -11.09
CA LEU A 115 -5.54 -4.66 -12.12
C LEU A 115 -6.36 -4.22 -13.34
N SER A 116 -7.42 -4.95 -13.70
CA SER A 116 -8.27 -4.66 -14.87
C SER A 116 -9.25 -3.51 -14.61
N LYS A 117 -9.80 -3.41 -13.40
CA LYS A 117 -10.78 -2.35 -13.05
C LYS A 117 -10.18 -0.94 -13.00
N ASN A 118 -8.87 -0.84 -12.89
CA ASN A 118 -8.13 0.41 -12.73
C ASN A 118 -7.09 0.63 -13.85
N GLY A 119 -7.19 -0.15 -14.93
CA GLY A 119 -6.31 -0.12 -16.10
C GLY A 119 -6.61 1.01 -17.06
#